data_AF-E4M8B1-F1
#
_entry.id   AF-E4M8B1-F1
#
_cell.length_a   1.000
_cell.length_b   1.000
_cell.length_c   1.000
_cell.angle_alpha   90.00
_cell.angle_beta   90.00
_cell.angle_gamma   90.00
#
_symmetry.space_group_name_H-M   'P 1'
#
loop_
_entity.id
_entity.type
_entity.pdbx_description
1 polymer ?
#
loop_
_entity_poly.entity_id
_entity_poly.type
_entity_poly.pdbx_seq_one_letter_code
_entity_poly.pdbx_strand_id
1 'polypeptide(L)'
;MAQQAITLKLAGKSYSLNIDSEKEEMYRLAEREVNSYLAAIKQNNFKNWTDQDYLSMTALKFAIANVDMRQSRELGDEDLKRLGHLGEEIDAYLNALKG
;
A
#
# COMPACT_ATOMS: atom_id res chain seq x y z
N MET A 1 5.61 -23.49 -10.26
CA MET A 1 5.58 -22.70 -9.00
C MET A 1 5.21 -23.65 -7.88
N ALA A 2 6.04 -23.77 -6.85
CA ALA A 2 5.81 -24.69 -5.75
C ALA A 2 4.84 -24.05 -4.75
N GLN A 3 3.72 -24.73 -4.46
CA GLN A 3 2.76 -24.27 -3.46
C GLN A 3 3.15 -24.80 -2.08
N GLN A 4 2.97 -23.98 -1.05
CA GLN A 4 3.16 -24.39 0.34
C GLN A 4 2.05 -23.85 1.24
N ALA A 5 1.77 -24.59 2.31
CA ALA A 5 0.85 -24.19 3.35
C ALA A 5 1.59 -23.36 4.39
N ILE A 6 1.08 -22.17 4.70
CA ILE A 6 1.57 -21.32 5.77
C ILE A 6 0.46 -21.07 6.79
N THR A 7 0.84 -20.75 8.02
CA THR A 7 -0.08 -20.32 9.07
C THR A 7 0.30 -18.91 9.49
N LEU A 8 -0.64 -17.97 9.35
CA LEU A 8 -0.53 -16.57 9.78
C LEU A 8 -1.40 -16.34 11.01
N LYS A 9 -0.95 -15.55 11.97
CA LYS A 9 -1.67 -15.21 13.19
C LYS A 9 -2.05 -13.73 13.17
N LEU A 10 -3.35 -13.45 13.07
CA LEU A 10 -3.88 -12.09 13.06
C LEU A 10 -4.82 -11.89 14.25
N ALA A 11 -4.57 -10.85 15.06
CA ALA A 11 -5.39 -10.54 16.24
C ALA A 11 -5.62 -11.75 17.18
N GLY A 12 -4.61 -12.64 17.30
CA GLY A 12 -4.70 -13.83 18.13
C GLY A 12 -5.35 -15.05 17.47
N LYS A 13 -5.94 -14.92 16.28
CA LYS A 13 -6.51 -16.03 15.49
C LYS A 13 -5.52 -16.53 14.45
N SER A 14 -5.39 -17.86 14.33
CA SER A 14 -4.53 -18.50 13.34
C SER A 14 -5.31 -18.82 12.07
N TYR A 15 -4.75 -18.48 10.91
CA TYR A 15 -5.31 -18.70 9.58
C TYR A 15 -4.31 -19.49 8.74
N SER A 16 -4.72 -20.67 8.27
CA SER A 16 -3.92 -21.47 7.36
C SER A 16 -4.28 -21.16 5.91
N LEU A 17 -3.26 -20.89 5.09
CA LEU A 17 -3.39 -20.48 3.70
C LEU A 17 -2.41 -21.28 2.84
N ASN A 18 -2.84 -21.67 1.65
CA ASN A 18 -1.96 -22.24 0.63
C ASN A 18 -1.51 -21.11 -0.29
N ILE A 19 -0.20 -20.90 -0.40
CA ILE A 19 0.40 -19.80 -1.15
C ILE A 19 1.48 -20.31 -2.09
N ASP A 20 1.94 -19.44 -2.99
CA ASP A 20 3.18 -19.66 -3.72
C ASP A 20 4.38 -19.50 -2.77
N SER A 21 5.28 -20.47 -2.78
CA SER A 21 6.43 -20.49 -1.88
C SER A 21 7.35 -19.28 -2.02
N GLU A 22 7.52 -18.78 -3.24
CA GLU A 22 8.31 -17.58 -3.52
C GLU A 22 7.74 -16.30 -2.87
N LYS A 23 6.46 -16.32 -2.50
CA LYS A 23 5.76 -15.17 -1.92
C LYS A 23 5.66 -15.24 -0.40
N GLU A 24 6.14 -16.31 0.25
CA GLU A 24 5.97 -16.49 1.70
C GLU A 24 6.42 -15.29 2.51
N GLU A 25 7.60 -14.75 2.21
CA GLU A 25 8.14 -13.63 2.97
C GLU A 25 7.21 -12.41 2.91
N MET A 26 6.54 -12.17 1.77
CA MET A 26 5.54 -11.10 1.66
C MET A 26 4.34 -11.34 2.58
N TYR A 27 3.85 -12.58 2.69
CA TYR A 27 2.75 -12.91 3.60
C TYR A 27 3.17 -12.75 5.07
N ARG A 28 4.41 -13.12 5.42
CA ARG A 28 4.96 -12.94 6.78
C ARG A 28 5.13 -11.47 7.14
N LEU A 29 5.61 -10.66 6.21
CA LEU A 29 5.72 -9.21 6.39
C LEU A 29 4.33 -8.57 6.57
N ALA A 30 3.37 -8.92 5.72
CA ALA A 30 2.00 -8.43 5.83
C ALA A 30 1.36 -8.79 7.18
N GLU A 31 1.57 -10.01 7.69
CA GLU A 31 1.12 -10.41 9.03
C GLU A 31 1.71 -9.52 10.13
N ARG A 32 3.02 -9.25 10.09
CA ARG A 32 3.68 -8.38 11.07
C ARG A 32 3.14 -6.96 11.00
N GLU A 33 2.96 -6.40 9.81
CA GLU A 33 2.42 -5.05 9.64
C GLU A 33 0.99 -4.94 10.19
N VAL A 34 0.11 -5.89 9.85
CA VAL A 34 -1.27 -5.91 10.37
C VAL A 34 -1.29 -5.93 11.90
N ASN A 35 -0.48 -6.81 12.51
CA ASN A 35 -0.41 -6.90 13.97
C ASN A 35 0.20 -5.64 14.61
N SER A 36 1.18 -5.00 13.96
CA SER A 36 1.78 -3.75 14.42
C SER A 36 0.76 -2.62 14.46
N TYR A 37 0.01 -2.43 13.37
CA TYR A 37 -1.04 -1.41 13.31
C TYR A 37 -2.18 -1.70 14.28
N LEU A 38 -2.58 -2.96 14.41
CA LEU A 38 -3.60 -3.36 15.37
C LEU A 38 -3.18 -3.03 16.81
N ALA A 39 -1.92 -3.30 17.17
CA ALA A 39 -1.37 -2.94 18.48
C ALA A 39 -1.37 -1.42 18.70
N ALA A 40 -0.97 -0.64 17.69
CA ALA A 40 -0.98 0.81 17.75
C ALA A 40 -2.40 1.39 17.92
N ILE A 41 -3.41 0.83 17.24
CA ILE A 41 -4.80 1.29 17.38
C ILE A 41 -5.34 0.91 18.76
N LYS A 42 -5.03 -0.30 19.25
CA LYS A 42 -5.40 -0.76 20.60
C LYS A 42 -4.84 0.13 21.70
N GLN A 43 -3.68 0.75 21.50
CA GLN A 43 -3.10 1.69 22.48
C GLN A 43 -4.00 2.89 22.78
N ASN A 44 -4.90 3.27 21.86
CA ASN A 44 -5.85 4.36 22.06
C ASN A 44 -7.01 4.00 23.04
N ASN A 45 -7.11 2.75 23.47
CA ASN A 45 -8.06 2.28 24.49
C ASN A 45 -9.51 2.73 24.26
N PHE A 46 -10.02 2.55 23.03
CA PHE A 46 -11.39 2.89 22.70
C PHE A 46 -12.38 2.02 23.50
N LYS A 47 -13.33 2.67 24.18
CA LYS A 47 -14.36 1.97 24.97
C LYS A 47 -15.32 1.23 24.04
N ASN A 48 -15.74 0.03 24.45
CA ASN A 48 -16.70 -0.84 23.77
C ASN A 48 -16.25 -1.38 22.39
N TRP A 49 -14.96 -1.27 22.05
CA TRP A 49 -14.44 -1.86 20.82
C TRP A 49 -14.08 -3.32 21.02
N THR A 50 -14.51 -4.14 20.06
CA THR A 50 -14.15 -5.55 19.94
C THR A 50 -12.89 -5.71 19.10
N ASP A 51 -12.28 -6.91 19.12
CA ASP A 51 -11.15 -7.23 18.23
C ASP A 51 -11.50 -7.06 16.74
N GLN A 52 -12.77 -7.24 16.38
CA GLN A 52 -13.24 -7.01 15.02
C GLN A 52 -13.23 -5.52 14.65
N ASP A 53 -13.56 -4.63 15.58
CA ASP A 53 -13.50 -3.18 15.37
C ASP A 53 -12.05 -2.73 15.16
N TYR A 54 -11.13 -3.24 15.98
CA TYR A 54 -9.69 -2.98 15.82
C TYR A 54 -9.15 -3.50 14.49
N LEU A 55 -9.55 -4.70 14.06
CA LEU A 55 -9.20 -5.22 12.74
C LEU A 55 -9.79 -4.38 11.60
N SER A 56 -11.05 -3.95 11.72
CA SER A 56 -11.72 -3.11 10.72
C SER A 56 -11.02 -1.75 10.57
N MET A 57 -10.62 -1.14 11.69
CA MET A 57 -9.85 0.10 11.67
C MET A 57 -8.44 -0.08 11.13
N THR A 58 -7.81 -1.23 11.39
CA THR A 58 -6.52 -1.58 10.78
C THR A 58 -6.66 -1.67 9.27
N ALA A 59 -7.68 -2.40 8.77
CA ALA A 59 -7.96 -2.51 7.33
C ALA A 59 -8.26 -1.14 6.69
N LEU A 60 -9.04 -0.29 7.37
CA LEU A 60 -9.31 1.08 6.91
C LEU A 60 -8.02 1.89 6.77
N LYS A 61 -7.11 1.80 7.74
CA LYS A 61 -5.82 2.52 7.70
C LYS A 61 -4.96 2.08 6.51
N PHE A 62 -4.91 0.78 6.21
CA PHE A 62 -4.23 0.27 5.02
C PHE A 62 -4.92 0.72 3.72
N ALA A 63 -6.25 0.72 3.68
CA ALA A 63 -6.99 1.20 2.52
C ALA A 63 -6.72 2.68 2.24
N ILE A 64 -6.68 3.52 3.29
CA ILE A 64 -6.31 4.93 3.18
C ILE A 64 -4.88 5.08 2.64
N ALA A 65 -3.91 4.36 3.22
CA ALA A 65 -2.53 4.40 2.73
C ALA A 65 -2.41 3.99 1.25
N ASN A 66 -3.15 2.95 0.84
CA ASN A 66 -3.17 2.52 -0.56
C ASN A 66 -3.87 3.54 -1.49
N VAL A 67 -4.93 4.23 -1.03
CA VAL A 67 -5.56 5.32 -1.80
C VAL A 67 -4.60 6.50 -1.94
N ASP A 68 -3.95 6.90 -0.85
CA ASP A 68 -2.95 7.98 -0.84
C ASP A 68 -1.76 7.68 -1.77
N MET A 69 -1.26 6.44 -1.74
CA MET A 69 -0.22 5.98 -2.66
C MET A 69 -0.67 6.01 -4.13
N ARG A 70 -1.94 5.69 -4.42
CA ARG A 70 -2.48 5.75 -5.79
C ARG A 70 -2.65 7.18 -6.26
N GLN A 71 -3.18 8.06 -5.42
CA GLN A 71 -3.32 9.49 -5.71
C GLN A 71 -1.96 10.17 -5.90
N SER A 72 -0.96 9.81 -5.10
CA SER A 72 0.41 10.32 -5.26
C SER A 72 1.07 9.86 -6.55
N ARG A 73 0.72 8.66 -7.06
CA ARG A 73 1.17 8.18 -8.38
C ARG A 73 0.45 8.86 -9.53
N GLU A 74 -0.82 9.22 -9.37
CA GLU A 74 -1.57 10.04 -10.34
C GLU A 74 -0.97 11.46 -10.43
N LEU A 75 -0.60 12.07 -9.31
CA LEU A 75 0.12 13.36 -9.30
C LEU A 75 1.49 13.28 -10.01
N GLY A 76 2.23 12.19 -9.80
CA GLY A 76 3.50 11.96 -10.51
C GLY A 76 3.36 11.81 -12.02
N ASP A 77 2.25 11.21 -12.50
CA ASP A 77 1.95 11.13 -13.94
C ASP A 77 1.53 12.49 -14.52
N GLU A 78 0.87 13.35 -13.73
CA GLU A 78 0.52 14.71 -14.14
C GLU A 78 1.77 15.61 -14.24
N ASP A 79 2.71 15.50 -13.29
CA ASP A 79 3.98 16.22 -13.36
C ASP A 79 4.85 15.74 -14.52
N LEU A 80 4.85 14.44 -14.83
CA LEU A 80 5.54 13.89 -16.01
C LEU A 80 4.93 14.41 -17.32
N LYS A 81 3.60 14.55 -17.40
CA LYS A 81 2.93 15.16 -18.56
C LYS A 81 3.28 16.64 -18.72
N ARG A 82 3.32 17.40 -17.60
CA ARG A 82 3.73 18.81 -17.63
C ARG A 82 5.18 18.98 -18.05
N LEU A 83 6.07 18.11 -17.58
CA LEU A 83 7.47 18.08 -18.04
C LEU A 83 7.58 17.71 -19.53
N GLY A 84 6.75 16.78 -20.01
CA GLY A 84 6.65 16.43 -21.43
C GLY A 84 6.25 17.63 -22.30
N HIS A 85 5.18 18.34 -21.91
CA HIS A 85 4.73 19.54 -22.63
C HIS A 85 5.75 20.68 -22.59
N LEU A 86 6.43 20.89 -21.45
CA LEU A 86 7.52 21.86 -21.35
C LEU A 86 8.69 21.51 -22.29
N GLY A 87 9.01 20.22 -22.44
CA GLY A 87 9.99 19.74 -23.39
C GLY A 87 9.60 20.04 -24.85
N GLU A 88 8.35 19.78 -25.22
CA GLU A 88 7.81 20.10 -26.55
C GLU A 88 7.85 21.60 -26.86
N GLU A 89 7.51 22.45 -25.88
CA GLU A 89 7.59 23.91 -26.03
C GLU A 89 9.03 24.40 -26.23
N ILE A 90 9.98 23.86 -25.44
CA ILE A 90 11.40 24.20 -25.57
C ILE A 90 11.93 23.80 -26.95
N ASP A 91 11.61 22.60 -27.42
CA ASP A 91 12.01 22.14 -28.75
C ASP A 91 11.40 22.99 -29.88
N ALA A 92 10.14 23.40 -29.74
CA ALA A 92 9.48 24.30 -30.69
C ALA A 92 10.18 25.68 -30.74
N TYR A 93 10.51 26.26 -29.58
CA TYR A 93 11.23 27.53 -29.50
C TYR A 93 12.64 27.43 -30.09
N LEU A 94 13.37 26.36 -29.78
CA LEU A 94 14.73 26.15 -30.29
C LEU A 94 14.76 25.92 -31.80
N ASN A 95 13.76 25.24 -32.36
CA ASN A 95 13.65 25.04 -33.80
C ASN A 95 13.24 26.33 -34.53
N ALA A 96 12.40 27.17 -33.92
CA ALA A 96 12.05 28.48 -34.46
C ALA A 96 13.22 29.48 -34.47
N LEU A 97 14.21 29.30 -33.59
CA LEU A 97 15.44 30.11 -33.54
C LEU A 97 16.53 29.65 -34.52
N LYS A 98 16.42 28.43 -35.06
CA LYS A 98 17.37 27.86 -36.02
C LYS A 98 16.94 28.00 -37.49
N GLY A 99 15.69 28.41 -37.75
CA GLY A 99 15.18 28.77 -39.08
C GLY A 99 15.31 30.25 -39.35
#